data_AF-A0A1J3HXX9-F1
#
_entry.id   AF-A0A1J3HXX9-F1
#
_cell.length_a   1.000
_cell.length_b   1.000
_cell.length_c   1.000
_cell.angle_alpha   90.00
_cell.angle_beta   90.00
_cell.angle_gamma   90.00
#
_symmetry.space_group_name_H-M   'P 1'
#
loop_
_entity.id
_entity.type
_entity.pdbx_description
1 polymer ?
#
loop_
_entity_poly.entity_id
_entity_poly.type
_entity_poly.pdbx_seq_one_letter_code
_entity_poly.pdbx_strand_id
1 'polypeptide(L)'
;LTLQLKKLKRISDLLPQLPMLIPETPTLRGSIDQFSLFLKESRAIGCPSFLWFFPYLSVQLPCFFLLMASSRKMSLDGHPGFDTGGALWFQNLSELPGGSFGPVFPVIIAGFHYINIQISFDSSTVRQSTGLIGLLMRCYKLYLEVLSVPLFFVGYAIPHGSLVYWVTNSSLSIIQQLSLKHPMVGAKLGLLGQAPSPSVKHSMEISESVIKYIDSDLKEHNLSLQALTPEELLSLSVQVLSKGDKETSIQLLRLALDKDPGYVRGLVLMGQALLQKTQLSEATKYLELAISKLLDEVASDAEDVELLMLASQWAGAAYVQQGNMKSGIAHLERVANLKEPGDPKNKEHYIEALLLLSSALYKEGQSHEAAKILRVVVDHNPAYKPLLEQCEDENELVSDLVSSRKDHF
;
A
#
# COMPACT_ATOMS: atom_id res chain seq x y z
N LEU A 1 2.37 -24.72 -10.77
CA LEU A 1 1.78 -23.62 -9.98
C LEU A 1 1.60 -23.97 -8.49
N THR A 2 0.92 -25.06 -8.12
CA THR A 2 0.74 -25.46 -6.69
C THR A 2 2.05 -25.59 -5.90
N LEU A 3 3.08 -26.21 -6.49
CA LEU A 3 4.41 -26.30 -5.88
C LEU A 3 5.05 -24.92 -5.65
N GLN A 4 4.81 -23.96 -6.56
CA GLN A 4 5.31 -22.59 -6.46
C GLN A 4 4.66 -21.89 -5.25
N LEU A 5 3.33 -21.99 -5.14
CA LEU A 5 2.59 -21.40 -4.02
C LEU A 5 3.00 -22.02 -2.67
N LYS A 6 3.23 -23.34 -2.60
CA LYS A 6 3.74 -24.00 -1.40
C LYS A 6 5.14 -23.54 -1.01
N LYS A 7 6.03 -23.33 -1.99
CA LYS A 7 7.38 -22.82 -1.74
C LYS A 7 7.35 -21.34 -1.34
N LEU A 8 6.51 -20.52 -1.97
CA LEU A 8 6.34 -19.12 -1.63
C LEU A 8 5.81 -18.96 -0.19
N LYS A 9 4.83 -19.77 0.20
CA LYS A 9 4.35 -19.85 1.59
C LYS A 9 5.48 -20.19 2.55
N ARG A 10 6.24 -21.26 2.27
CA ARG A 10 7.39 -21.65 3.11
C ARG A 10 8.47 -20.56 3.19
N ILE A 11 8.72 -19.83 2.11
CA ILE A 11 9.63 -18.67 2.13
C ILE A 11 9.05 -17.57 3.03
N SER A 12 7.77 -17.24 2.89
CA SER A 12 7.10 -16.24 3.72
C SER A 12 7.14 -16.57 5.21
N ASP A 13 6.99 -17.86 5.57
CA ASP A 13 7.02 -18.31 6.96
C ASP A 13 8.43 -18.22 7.58
N LEU A 14 9.49 -18.38 6.76
CA LEU A 14 10.89 -18.38 7.20
C LEU A 14 11.59 -17.03 7.06
N LEU A 15 11.03 -16.11 6.25
CA LEU A 15 11.61 -14.79 5.99
C LEU A 15 11.84 -13.95 7.26
N PRO A 16 10.95 -13.94 8.27
CA PRO A 16 11.17 -13.20 9.51
C PRO A 16 12.35 -13.71 10.36
N GLN A 17 12.82 -14.94 10.10
CA GLN A 17 13.94 -15.54 10.82
C GLN A 17 15.29 -15.27 10.12
N LEU A 18 15.27 -14.62 8.96
CA LEU A 18 16.45 -14.32 8.17
C LEU A 18 16.96 -12.89 8.43
N PRO A 19 18.27 -12.66 8.29
CA PRO A 19 18.87 -11.34 8.49
C PRO A 19 18.35 -10.39 7.40
N MET A 20 18.33 -9.09 7.69
CA MET A 20 17.83 -8.11 6.73
C MET A 20 18.62 -8.17 5.42
N LEU A 21 17.90 -8.12 4.29
CA LEU A 21 18.49 -8.24 2.94
C LEU A 21 19.34 -7.02 2.56
N ILE A 22 19.08 -5.85 3.18
CA ILE A 22 19.70 -4.58 2.85
C ILE A 22 20.40 -4.02 4.10
N PRO A 23 21.69 -3.65 4.02
CA PRO A 23 22.39 -2.97 5.11
C PRO A 23 21.77 -1.61 5.43
N GLU A 24 21.81 -1.21 6.69
CA GLU A 24 21.40 0.13 7.15
C GLU A 24 22.23 1.25 6.48
N THR A 25 23.44 0.94 6.01
CA THR A 25 24.28 1.85 5.21
C THR A 25 24.74 1.17 3.92
N PRO A 26 24.21 1.59 2.74
CA PRO A 26 24.45 0.87 1.49
C PRO A 26 25.84 1.20 0.94
N THR A 27 26.85 0.45 1.37
CA THR A 27 28.11 0.32 0.60
C THR A 27 28.00 -0.87 -0.35
N LEU A 28 28.59 -0.78 -1.55
CA LEU A 28 28.53 -1.86 -2.54
C LEU A 28 29.10 -3.17 -1.97
N ARG A 29 30.22 -3.10 -1.24
CA ARG A 29 30.87 -4.25 -0.63
C ARG A 29 30.07 -4.82 0.55
N GLY A 30 29.56 -3.95 1.43
CA GLY A 30 28.68 -4.37 2.54
C GLY A 30 27.39 -5.04 2.04
N SER A 31 26.84 -4.57 0.91
CA SER A 31 25.65 -5.18 0.29
C SER A 31 25.92 -6.59 -0.23
N ILE A 32 27.10 -6.83 -0.82
CA ILE A 32 27.52 -8.16 -1.31
C ILE A 32 27.73 -9.12 -0.13
N ASP A 33 28.43 -8.65 0.92
CA ASP A 33 28.73 -9.47 2.09
C ASP A 33 27.45 -9.82 2.87
N GLN A 34 26.52 -8.86 3.01
CA GLN A 34 25.23 -9.08 3.67
C GLN A 34 24.31 -10.01 2.85
N PHE A 35 24.32 -9.89 1.53
CA PHE A 35 23.59 -10.82 0.66
C PHE A 35 24.18 -12.24 0.73
N SER A 36 25.50 -12.38 0.80
CA SER A 36 26.18 -13.66 1.00
C SER A 36 25.81 -14.30 2.35
N LEU A 37 25.79 -13.51 3.43
CA LEU A 37 25.38 -13.94 4.77
C LEU A 37 23.92 -14.42 4.76
N PHE A 38 23.02 -13.63 4.17
CA PHE A 38 21.62 -13.98 4.00
C PHE A 38 21.44 -15.32 3.27
N LEU A 39 22.15 -15.53 2.15
CA LEU A 39 22.09 -16.79 1.40
C LEU A 39 22.60 -17.98 2.22
N LYS A 40 23.65 -17.78 3.03
CA LYS A 40 24.22 -18.81 3.90
C LYS A 40 23.23 -19.23 4.98
N GLU A 41 22.61 -18.27 5.67
CA GLU A 41 21.62 -18.53 6.72
C GLU A 41 20.32 -19.10 6.16
N SER A 42 19.86 -18.59 5.02
CA SER A 42 18.73 -19.17 4.26
C SER A 42 18.95 -20.64 3.95
N ARG A 43 20.17 -21.03 3.57
CA ARG A 43 20.50 -22.44 3.30
C ARG A 43 20.56 -23.27 4.58
N ALA A 44 21.07 -22.72 5.68
CA ALA A 44 21.15 -23.40 6.97
C ALA A 44 19.77 -23.74 7.55
N ILE A 45 18.79 -22.84 7.37
CA ILE A 45 17.40 -23.03 7.83
C ILE A 45 16.59 -23.92 6.85
N GLY A 46 17.18 -24.30 5.72
CA GLY A 46 16.51 -25.11 4.69
C GLY A 46 15.41 -24.33 3.97
N CYS A 47 15.53 -23.00 3.89
CA CYS A 47 14.62 -22.15 3.13
C CYS A 47 14.79 -22.42 1.62
N PRO A 48 13.70 -22.58 0.84
CA PRO A 48 13.79 -22.76 -0.60
C PRO A 48 14.57 -21.60 -1.26
N SER A 49 15.36 -21.91 -2.29
CA SER A 49 16.08 -20.87 -3.03
C SER A 49 15.13 -19.80 -3.57
N PHE A 50 15.48 -18.54 -3.36
CA PHE A 50 14.75 -17.42 -3.93
C PHE A 50 14.74 -17.46 -5.46
N LEU A 51 15.77 -18.02 -6.12
CA LEU A 51 15.84 -18.15 -7.59
C LEU A 51 14.92 -19.26 -8.17
N TRP A 52 14.08 -19.88 -7.33
CA TRP A 52 13.23 -21.00 -7.73
C TRP A 52 12.14 -20.66 -8.77
N PHE A 53 11.86 -19.38 -9.01
CA PHE A 53 10.95 -18.95 -10.08
C PHE A 53 11.52 -19.18 -11.49
N PHE A 54 12.85 -19.16 -11.67
CA PHE A 54 13.48 -19.34 -12.98
C PHE A 54 13.20 -20.71 -13.63
N PRO A 55 13.31 -21.85 -12.93
CA PRO A 55 12.97 -23.16 -13.49
C PRO A 55 11.59 -23.24 -14.14
N TYR A 56 10.59 -22.53 -13.62
CA TYR A 56 9.25 -22.51 -14.22
C TYR A 56 9.24 -21.76 -15.55
N LEU A 57 9.86 -20.57 -15.59
CA LEU A 57 10.01 -19.79 -16.82
C LEU A 57 10.82 -20.54 -17.88
N SER A 58 11.88 -21.25 -17.46
CA SER A 58 12.74 -22.05 -18.34
C SER A 58 12.03 -23.23 -19.00
N VAL A 59 10.90 -23.70 -18.46
CA VAL A 59 10.09 -24.77 -19.08
C VAL A 59 8.88 -24.20 -19.81
N GLN A 60 8.16 -23.26 -19.18
CA GLN A 60 6.91 -22.72 -19.73
C GLN A 60 7.14 -21.96 -21.03
N LEU A 61 8.14 -21.06 -21.07
CA LEU A 61 8.37 -20.23 -22.27
C LEU A 61 8.77 -21.08 -23.47
N PRO A 62 9.75 -22.01 -23.38
CA PRO A 62 10.08 -22.87 -24.52
C PRO A 62 8.93 -23.75 -24.99
N CYS A 63 8.15 -24.33 -24.07
CA CYS A 63 6.99 -25.14 -24.46
C CYS A 63 5.93 -24.30 -25.19
N PHE A 64 5.66 -23.08 -24.72
CA PHE A 64 4.74 -22.16 -25.39
C PHE A 64 5.24 -21.80 -26.78
N PHE A 65 6.50 -21.36 -26.91
CA PHE A 65 7.06 -20.99 -28.21
C PHE A 65 7.16 -22.17 -29.18
N LEU A 66 7.45 -23.37 -28.69
CA LEU A 66 7.49 -24.58 -29.51
C LEU A 66 6.11 -24.92 -30.09
N LEU A 67 5.07 -24.88 -29.26
CA LEU A 67 3.69 -25.15 -29.71
C LEU A 67 3.17 -24.05 -30.61
N MET A 68 3.51 -22.79 -30.32
CA MET A 68 3.17 -21.65 -31.16
C MET A 68 3.85 -21.73 -32.53
N ALA A 69 5.16 -22.02 -32.58
CA ALA A 69 5.92 -22.16 -33.81
C ALA A 69 5.46 -23.37 -34.64
N SER A 70 5.14 -24.49 -33.97
CA SER A 70 4.62 -25.70 -34.64
C SER A 70 3.26 -25.44 -35.27
N SER A 71 2.32 -24.83 -34.51
CA SER A 71 0.99 -24.48 -35.02
C SER A 71 1.07 -23.48 -36.19
N ARG A 72 1.97 -22.50 -36.09
CA ARG A 72 2.22 -21.54 -37.16
C ARG A 72 2.77 -22.22 -38.40
N LYS A 73 3.73 -23.12 -38.24
CA LYS A 73 4.32 -23.86 -39.36
C LYS A 73 3.27 -24.75 -40.04
N MET A 74 2.46 -25.47 -39.27
CA MET A 74 1.34 -26.26 -39.83
C MET A 74 0.33 -25.40 -40.59
N SER A 75 0.04 -24.19 -40.08
CA SER A 75 -0.85 -23.23 -40.74
C SER A 75 -0.28 -22.76 -42.08
N LEU A 76 1.01 -22.38 -42.10
CA LEU A 76 1.66 -21.82 -43.30
C LEU A 76 2.04 -22.87 -44.35
N ASP A 77 2.39 -24.08 -43.92
CA ASP A 77 2.79 -25.18 -44.81
C ASP A 77 1.58 -25.92 -45.41
N GLY A 78 0.34 -25.49 -45.09
CA GLY A 78 -0.89 -26.07 -45.65
C GLY A 78 -1.15 -27.50 -45.16
N HIS A 79 -0.89 -27.78 -43.88
CA HIS A 79 -1.12 -29.11 -43.32
C HIS A 79 -2.60 -29.51 -43.47
N PRO A 80 -2.92 -30.76 -43.86
CA PRO A 80 -4.30 -31.19 -44.06
C PRO A 80 -5.21 -30.85 -42.89
N GLY A 81 -6.36 -30.24 -43.18
CA GLY A 81 -7.38 -29.87 -42.21
C GLY A 81 -7.21 -28.47 -41.61
N PHE A 82 -6.15 -27.72 -41.90
CA PHE A 82 -6.06 -26.31 -41.44
C PHE A 82 -6.85 -25.36 -42.34
N ASP A 83 -7.01 -25.70 -43.60
CA ASP A 83 -7.80 -24.97 -44.59
C ASP A 83 -9.31 -25.06 -44.36
N THR A 84 -9.79 -26.19 -43.82
CA THR A 84 -11.24 -26.44 -43.62
C THR A 84 -11.65 -26.87 -42.22
N GLY A 85 -10.69 -27.13 -41.31
CA GLY A 85 -10.96 -27.71 -39.99
C GLY A 85 -11.19 -26.69 -38.88
N GLY A 86 -11.34 -25.41 -39.24
CA GLY A 86 -11.77 -24.39 -38.32
C GLY A 86 -13.25 -24.48 -37.93
N ALA A 87 -13.74 -23.50 -37.17
CA ALA A 87 -15.11 -23.48 -36.68
C ALA A 87 -15.72 -22.09 -36.80
N LEU A 88 -17.04 -22.03 -36.95
CA LEU A 88 -17.81 -20.79 -37.05
C LEU A 88 -17.31 -19.91 -38.21
N TRP A 89 -16.93 -18.66 -37.94
CA TRP A 89 -16.44 -17.68 -38.90
C TRP A 89 -14.92 -17.75 -39.15
N PHE A 90 -14.25 -18.79 -38.62
CA PHE A 90 -12.81 -19.04 -38.80
C PHE A 90 -12.59 -20.43 -39.40
N GLN A 91 -13.07 -20.67 -40.62
CA GLN A 91 -12.97 -21.98 -41.28
C GLN A 91 -11.55 -22.29 -41.75
N ASN A 92 -10.87 -21.28 -42.32
CA ASN A 92 -9.49 -21.38 -42.77
C ASN A 92 -8.53 -20.87 -41.69
N LEU A 93 -7.85 -21.81 -41.03
CA LEU A 93 -6.88 -21.54 -39.97
C LEU A 93 -5.51 -21.08 -40.50
N SER A 94 -5.26 -21.23 -41.81
CA SER A 94 -4.01 -20.80 -42.46
C SER A 94 -3.97 -19.30 -42.75
N GLU A 95 -5.11 -18.65 -42.80
CA GLU A 95 -5.22 -17.22 -43.10
C GLU A 95 -4.81 -16.34 -41.92
N LEU A 96 -4.42 -15.10 -42.23
CA LEU A 96 -4.25 -14.05 -41.24
C LEU A 96 -5.62 -13.43 -40.87
N PRO A 97 -5.78 -12.91 -39.65
CA PRO A 97 -6.97 -12.18 -39.24
C PRO A 97 -7.39 -11.09 -40.22
N GLY A 98 -8.56 -11.28 -40.84
CA GLY A 98 -9.11 -10.37 -41.85
C GLY A 98 -10.63 -10.34 -41.85
N GLY A 99 -11.21 -9.40 -42.59
CA GLY A 99 -12.66 -9.21 -42.66
C GLY A 99 -13.30 -8.72 -41.35
N SER A 100 -14.63 -8.72 -41.30
CA SER A 100 -15.40 -8.15 -40.18
C SER A 100 -15.17 -8.88 -38.83
N PHE A 101 -14.80 -10.15 -38.85
CA PHE A 101 -14.52 -10.96 -37.65
C PHE A 101 -13.03 -11.20 -37.36
N GLY A 102 -12.13 -10.72 -38.23
CA GLY A 102 -10.68 -10.78 -38.01
C GLY A 102 -10.24 -10.30 -36.62
N PRO A 103 -10.80 -9.20 -36.07
CA PRO A 103 -10.39 -8.71 -34.76
C PRO A 103 -10.66 -9.65 -33.57
N VAL A 104 -11.53 -10.66 -33.69
CA VAL A 104 -12.02 -11.42 -32.52
C VAL A 104 -10.88 -12.11 -31.76
N PHE A 105 -9.97 -12.83 -32.42
CA PHE A 105 -8.84 -13.45 -31.71
C PHE A 105 -7.83 -12.44 -31.15
N PRO A 106 -7.36 -11.42 -31.90
CA PRO A 106 -6.54 -10.34 -31.35
C PRO A 106 -7.13 -9.67 -30.10
N VAL A 107 -8.44 -9.37 -30.11
CA VAL A 107 -9.14 -8.79 -28.95
C VAL A 107 -9.13 -9.77 -27.77
N ILE A 108 -9.48 -11.04 -28.00
CA ILE A 108 -9.50 -12.05 -26.93
C ILE A 108 -8.11 -12.25 -26.33
N ILE A 109 -7.05 -12.30 -27.14
CA ILE A 109 -5.67 -12.48 -26.65
C ILE A 109 -5.25 -11.28 -25.78
N ALA A 110 -5.48 -10.05 -26.26
CA ALA A 110 -5.17 -8.85 -25.48
C ALA A 110 -5.99 -8.79 -24.19
N GLY A 111 -7.29 -9.10 -24.26
CA GLY A 111 -8.18 -9.16 -23.10
C GLY A 111 -7.76 -10.21 -22.08
N PHE A 112 -7.43 -11.43 -22.52
CA PHE A 112 -6.94 -12.48 -21.64
C PHE A 112 -5.60 -12.14 -21.00
N HIS A 113 -4.67 -11.53 -21.75
CA HIS A 113 -3.42 -11.04 -21.18
C HIS A 113 -3.67 -10.01 -20.07
N TYR A 114 -4.55 -9.02 -20.33
CA TYR A 114 -4.95 -8.03 -19.33
C TYR A 114 -5.61 -8.65 -18.10
N ILE A 115 -6.58 -9.55 -18.29
CA ILE A 115 -7.27 -10.26 -17.19
C ILE A 115 -6.26 -11.08 -16.37
N ASN A 116 -5.34 -11.78 -17.03
CA ASN A 116 -4.31 -12.57 -16.38
C ASN A 116 -3.40 -11.70 -15.49
N ILE A 117 -3.08 -10.47 -15.92
CA ILE A 117 -2.36 -9.48 -15.10
C ILE A 117 -3.21 -9.03 -13.91
N GLN A 118 -4.49 -8.69 -14.12
CA GLN A 118 -5.35 -8.29 -13.01
C GLN A 118 -5.41 -9.39 -11.95
N ILE A 119 -5.66 -10.64 -12.34
CA ILE A 119 -5.70 -11.77 -11.42
C ILE A 119 -4.35 -11.96 -10.71
N SER A 120 -3.23 -11.84 -11.43
CA SER A 120 -1.90 -12.05 -10.85
C SER A 120 -1.50 -10.97 -9.83
N PHE A 121 -1.94 -9.72 -10.02
CA PHE A 121 -1.61 -8.59 -9.14
C PHE A 121 -2.72 -8.27 -8.12
N ASP A 122 -3.87 -8.92 -8.20
CA ASP A 122 -4.98 -8.87 -7.24
C ASP A 122 -4.69 -9.69 -5.97
N SER A 123 -3.49 -9.53 -5.39
CA SER A 123 -3.15 -10.08 -4.08
C SER A 123 -3.06 -8.94 -3.07
N SER A 124 -3.61 -9.15 -1.87
CA SER A 124 -3.54 -8.20 -0.76
C SER A 124 -2.09 -7.78 -0.45
N THR A 125 -1.13 -8.70 -0.61
CA THR A 125 0.31 -8.46 -0.43
C THR A 125 0.89 -7.42 -1.40
N VAL A 126 0.41 -7.42 -2.65
CA VAL A 126 0.85 -6.45 -3.68
C VAL A 126 0.25 -5.07 -3.38
N ARG A 127 -1.00 -5.04 -2.91
CA ARG A 127 -1.71 -3.81 -2.56
C ARG A 127 -1.19 -3.14 -1.28
N GLN A 128 -0.66 -3.93 -0.34
CA GLN A 128 -0.09 -3.49 0.94
C GLN A 128 1.40 -3.13 0.90
N SER A 129 2.10 -3.38 -0.22
CA SER A 129 3.53 -3.05 -0.33
C SER A 129 3.73 -1.53 -0.44
N THR A 130 4.33 -0.93 0.59
CA THR A 130 4.64 0.51 0.68
C THR A 130 6.13 0.75 0.37
N GLY A 131 6.49 1.95 -0.09
CA GLY A 131 7.87 2.33 -0.41
C GLY A 131 8.32 1.97 -1.84
N LEU A 132 9.63 1.88 -2.06
CA LEU A 132 10.25 1.72 -3.40
C LEU A 132 9.85 0.42 -4.11
N ILE A 133 9.69 -0.67 -3.36
CA ILE A 133 9.24 -1.97 -3.89
C ILE A 133 7.79 -1.89 -4.38
N GLY A 134 6.92 -1.20 -3.63
CA GLY A 134 5.54 -0.96 -4.03
C GLY A 134 5.43 -0.11 -5.29
N LEU A 135 6.26 0.93 -5.42
CA LEU A 135 6.36 1.73 -6.64
C LEU A 135 6.80 0.88 -7.84
N LEU A 136 7.87 0.08 -7.68
CA LEU A 136 8.38 -0.79 -8.73
C LEU A 136 7.33 -1.80 -9.20
N MET A 137 6.59 -2.40 -8.27
CA MET A 137 5.50 -3.34 -8.57
C MET A 137 4.36 -2.67 -9.35
N ARG A 138 3.99 -1.42 -9.00
CA ARG A 138 2.96 -0.65 -9.72
C ARG A 138 3.43 -0.28 -11.14
N CYS A 139 4.66 0.19 -11.28
CA CYS A 139 5.25 0.48 -12.59
C CYS A 139 5.33 -0.78 -13.45
N TYR A 140 5.74 -1.91 -12.88
CA TYR A 140 5.79 -3.19 -13.57
C TYR A 140 4.41 -3.69 -13.99
N LYS A 141 3.40 -3.57 -13.11
CA LYS A 141 2.00 -3.88 -13.44
C LYS A 141 1.52 -3.03 -14.61
N LEU A 142 1.71 -1.71 -14.54
CA LEU A 142 1.31 -0.78 -15.59
C LEU A 142 1.99 -1.11 -16.92
N TYR A 143 3.30 -1.40 -16.90
CA TYR A 143 4.04 -1.84 -18.07
C TYR A 143 3.40 -3.10 -18.71
N LEU A 144 3.09 -4.12 -17.91
CA LEU A 144 2.46 -5.35 -18.39
C LEU A 144 1.05 -5.10 -18.94
N GLU A 145 0.28 -4.22 -18.32
CA GLU A 145 -1.06 -3.83 -18.79
C GLU A 145 -0.98 -3.12 -20.15
N VAL A 146 -0.06 -2.17 -20.29
CA VAL A 146 0.20 -1.45 -21.56
C VAL A 146 0.64 -2.43 -22.65
N LEU A 147 1.38 -3.50 -22.31
CA LEU A 147 1.79 -4.55 -23.24
C LEU A 147 0.60 -5.28 -23.90
N SER A 148 -0.62 -5.18 -23.37
CA SER A 148 -1.83 -5.71 -24.02
C SER A 148 -2.08 -5.06 -25.39
N VAL A 149 -1.73 -3.78 -25.55
CA VAL A 149 -1.93 -3.02 -26.79
C VAL A 149 -1.07 -3.53 -27.94
N PRO A 150 0.27 -3.67 -27.83
CA PRO A 150 1.07 -4.26 -28.89
C PRO A 150 0.70 -5.73 -29.15
N LEU A 151 0.28 -6.50 -28.13
CA LEU A 151 -0.19 -7.87 -28.34
C LEU A 151 -1.44 -7.96 -29.23
N PHE A 152 -2.35 -6.99 -29.13
CA PHE A 152 -3.48 -6.88 -30.05
C PHE A 152 -3.00 -6.75 -31.50
N PHE A 153 -2.02 -5.88 -31.79
CA PHE A 153 -1.50 -5.72 -33.15
C PHE A 153 -0.71 -6.94 -33.63
N VAL A 154 0.08 -7.56 -32.76
CA VAL A 154 0.80 -8.81 -33.07
C VAL A 154 -0.16 -9.93 -33.48
N GLY A 155 -1.36 -9.97 -32.89
CA GLY A 155 -2.41 -10.92 -33.25
C GLY A 155 -2.73 -10.93 -34.75
N TYR A 156 -2.72 -9.77 -35.43
CA TYR A 156 -3.00 -9.68 -36.87
C TYR A 156 -1.88 -10.22 -37.76
N ALA A 157 -0.65 -10.34 -37.23
CA ALA A 157 0.49 -10.83 -37.98
C ALA A 157 0.65 -12.37 -37.89
N ILE A 158 -0.31 -13.05 -37.26
CA ILE A 158 -0.21 -14.48 -36.92
C ILE A 158 -1.42 -15.22 -37.51
N PRO A 159 -1.23 -16.39 -38.14
CA PRO A 159 -2.34 -17.20 -38.67
C PRO A 159 -3.34 -17.63 -37.60
N HIS A 160 -4.62 -17.72 -37.97
CA HIS A 160 -5.71 -18.09 -37.07
C HIS A 160 -5.46 -19.39 -36.29
N GLY A 161 -4.86 -20.42 -36.92
CA GLY A 161 -4.55 -21.69 -36.25
C GLY A 161 -3.61 -21.54 -35.05
N SER A 162 -2.68 -20.59 -35.11
CA SER A 162 -1.79 -20.30 -33.97
C SER A 162 -2.49 -19.47 -32.90
N LEU A 163 -3.40 -18.58 -33.31
CA LEU A 163 -4.20 -17.79 -32.40
C LEU A 163 -5.18 -18.66 -31.59
N VAL A 164 -5.75 -19.71 -32.20
CA VAL A 164 -6.58 -20.70 -31.50
C VAL A 164 -5.80 -21.37 -30.36
N TYR A 165 -4.57 -21.82 -30.64
CA TYR A 165 -3.69 -22.37 -29.60
C TYR A 165 -3.44 -21.34 -28.49
N TRP A 166 -3.07 -20.11 -28.85
CA TRP A 166 -2.76 -19.06 -27.88
C TRP A 166 -3.98 -18.77 -26.98
N VAL A 167 -5.14 -18.53 -27.57
CA VAL A 167 -6.40 -18.28 -26.84
C VAL A 167 -6.74 -19.43 -25.90
N THR A 168 -6.59 -20.67 -26.36
CA THR A 168 -6.85 -21.86 -25.54
C THR A 168 -5.89 -21.96 -24.37
N ASN A 169 -4.59 -21.77 -24.61
CA ASN A 169 -3.57 -21.79 -23.57
C ASN A 169 -3.77 -20.67 -22.54
N SER A 170 -4.11 -19.46 -22.99
CA SER A 170 -4.44 -18.34 -22.12
C SER A 170 -5.69 -18.58 -21.30
N SER A 171 -6.74 -19.17 -21.89
CA SER A 171 -7.98 -19.54 -21.18
C SER A 171 -7.70 -20.53 -20.05
N LEU A 172 -6.96 -21.60 -20.35
CA LEU A 172 -6.59 -22.61 -19.36
C LEU A 172 -5.74 -22.02 -18.23
N SER A 173 -4.85 -21.08 -18.55
CA SER A 173 -4.04 -20.37 -17.56
C SER A 173 -4.89 -19.54 -16.60
N ILE A 174 -5.87 -18.80 -17.13
CA ILE A 174 -6.82 -18.01 -16.32
C ILE A 174 -7.67 -18.93 -15.44
N ILE A 175 -8.24 -19.99 -16.00
CA ILE A 175 -9.03 -20.98 -15.26
C ILE A 175 -8.20 -21.60 -14.14
N GLN A 176 -6.94 -21.96 -14.41
CA GLN A 176 -6.03 -22.51 -13.42
C GLN A 176 -5.77 -21.52 -12.28
N GLN A 177 -5.53 -20.24 -12.59
CA GLN A 177 -5.30 -19.21 -11.57
C GLN A 177 -6.53 -18.96 -10.71
N LEU A 178 -7.70 -18.80 -11.34
CA LEU A 178 -8.97 -18.61 -10.63
C LEU A 178 -9.29 -19.81 -9.73
N SER A 179 -9.09 -21.02 -10.24
CA SER A 179 -9.31 -22.25 -9.47
C SER A 179 -8.41 -22.32 -8.25
N LEU A 180 -7.16 -21.87 -8.34
CA LEU A 180 -6.24 -21.86 -7.19
C LEU A 180 -6.51 -20.75 -6.18
N LYS A 181 -7.09 -19.62 -6.62
CA LYS A 181 -7.58 -18.57 -5.73
C LYS A 181 -8.87 -18.96 -5.01
N HIS A 182 -9.63 -19.91 -5.54
CA HIS A 182 -10.89 -20.34 -4.93
C HIS A 182 -10.67 -20.92 -3.51
N PRO A 183 -11.36 -20.42 -2.46
CA PRO A 183 -11.12 -20.79 -1.07
C PRO A 183 -11.15 -22.30 -0.80
N MET A 184 -12.14 -23.00 -1.36
CA MET A 184 -12.28 -24.47 -1.21
C MET A 184 -11.09 -25.26 -1.79
N VAL A 185 -10.58 -24.81 -2.94
CA VAL A 185 -9.46 -25.47 -3.63
C VAL A 185 -8.15 -25.13 -2.91
N GLY A 186 -7.98 -23.87 -2.51
CA GLY A 186 -6.86 -23.41 -1.70
C GLY A 186 -6.77 -24.15 -0.35
N ALA A 187 -7.90 -24.37 0.31
CA ALA A 187 -8.00 -25.16 1.54
C ALA A 187 -7.61 -26.63 1.31
N LYS A 188 -8.19 -27.30 0.31
CA LYS A 188 -7.85 -28.69 -0.03
C LYS A 188 -6.39 -28.89 -0.42
N LEU A 189 -5.76 -27.89 -1.04
CA LEU A 189 -4.36 -27.93 -1.45
C LEU A 189 -3.38 -27.49 -0.34
N GLY A 190 -3.89 -27.08 0.83
CA GLY A 190 -3.08 -26.60 1.96
C GLY A 190 -2.40 -25.24 1.71
N LEU A 191 -2.92 -24.47 0.75
CA LEU A 191 -2.38 -23.17 0.36
C LEU A 191 -2.87 -22.07 1.30
N LEU A 192 -4.08 -22.18 1.84
CA LEU A 192 -4.54 -21.34 2.95
C LEU A 192 -3.86 -21.82 4.26
N GLY A 193 -2.96 -21.01 4.81
CA GLY A 193 -2.38 -21.20 6.15
C GLY A 193 -3.43 -20.99 7.22
N GLN A 194 -3.16 -21.48 8.43
CA GLN A 194 -4.03 -21.49 9.62
C GLN A 194 -5.14 -20.45 9.57
N ALA A 195 -6.37 -20.94 9.69
CA ALA A 195 -7.51 -20.08 9.95
C ALA A 195 -7.14 -19.18 11.13
N PRO A 196 -7.23 -17.85 10.97
CA PRO A 196 -6.90 -16.96 12.05
C PRO A 196 -7.94 -17.15 13.17
N SER A 197 -7.60 -16.75 14.39
CA SER A 197 -8.41 -16.98 15.61
C SER A 197 -9.90 -16.63 15.40
N PRO A 198 -10.83 -17.15 16.21
CA PRO A 198 -12.26 -16.83 16.09
C PRO A 198 -12.57 -15.33 16.03
N SER A 199 -11.74 -14.47 16.64
CA SER A 199 -11.81 -13.01 16.52
C SER A 199 -11.47 -12.46 15.11
N VAL A 200 -10.62 -13.15 14.35
CA VAL A 200 -10.22 -12.77 12.99
C VAL A 200 -11.11 -13.42 11.92
N LYS A 201 -11.73 -14.57 12.21
CA LYS A 201 -12.76 -15.13 11.30
C LYS A 201 -13.96 -14.21 11.17
N HIS A 202 -14.41 -13.60 12.27
CA HIS A 202 -15.53 -12.68 12.22
C HIS A 202 -15.16 -11.40 11.43
N SER A 203 -13.95 -10.88 11.62
CA SER A 203 -13.47 -9.70 10.89
C SER A 203 -13.16 -9.98 9.41
N MET A 204 -12.77 -11.21 9.07
CA MET A 204 -12.43 -11.62 7.71
C MET A 204 -13.66 -12.03 6.88
N GLU A 205 -14.69 -12.66 7.49
CA GLU A 205 -16.00 -12.88 6.86
C GLU A 205 -16.76 -11.55 6.65
N ILE A 206 -16.62 -10.60 7.58
CA ILE A 206 -17.10 -9.21 7.38
C ILE A 206 -16.29 -8.54 6.26
N SER A 207 -14.96 -8.67 6.24
CA SER A 207 -14.12 -8.03 5.21
C SER A 207 -14.37 -8.59 3.79
N GLU A 208 -14.59 -9.90 3.64
CA GLU A 208 -14.83 -10.53 2.33
C GLU A 208 -16.26 -10.31 1.80
N SER A 209 -17.25 -10.23 2.71
CA SER A 209 -18.61 -9.81 2.36
C SER A 209 -18.65 -8.31 2.00
N VAL A 210 -17.93 -7.47 2.73
CA VAL A 210 -17.85 -6.02 2.50
C VAL A 210 -17.09 -5.65 1.22
N ILE A 211 -16.07 -6.41 0.82
CA ILE A 211 -15.37 -6.19 -0.46
C ILE A 211 -16.28 -6.44 -1.67
N LYS A 212 -17.25 -7.36 -1.55
CA LYS A 212 -18.29 -7.57 -2.58
C LYS A 212 -19.36 -6.47 -2.61
N TYR A 213 -19.52 -5.72 -1.51
CA TYR A 213 -20.58 -4.70 -1.33
C TYR A 213 -20.22 -3.32 -1.90
N ILE A 214 -18.94 -3.03 -2.16
CA ILE A 214 -18.47 -1.69 -2.58
C ILE A 214 -18.62 -1.45 -4.10
N ASP A 215 -18.95 -2.47 -4.90
CA ASP A 215 -19.03 -2.39 -6.38
C ASP A 215 -20.47 -2.17 -6.92
N SER A 216 -21.45 -1.85 -6.06
CA SER A 216 -22.84 -1.62 -6.52
C SER A 216 -23.56 -0.51 -5.77
N ASP A 217 -24.45 0.16 -6.50
CA ASP A 217 -25.06 1.48 -6.33
C ASP A 217 -25.53 1.90 -4.92
N LEU A 218 -25.25 3.17 -4.56
CA LEU A 218 -25.28 3.79 -3.21
C LEU A 218 -26.67 3.89 -2.52
N LYS A 219 -27.77 3.45 -3.15
CA LYS A 219 -29.13 3.73 -2.64
C LYS A 219 -29.76 2.65 -1.75
N GLU A 220 -29.37 1.38 -1.86
CA GLU A 220 -29.87 0.31 -0.97
C GLU A 220 -29.07 0.18 0.34
N HIS A 221 -27.93 0.88 0.47
CA HIS A 221 -26.92 0.67 1.51
C HIS A 221 -27.18 1.34 2.86
N ASN A 222 -28.09 2.31 2.94
CA ASN A 222 -28.32 3.09 4.18
C ASN A 222 -28.86 2.25 5.34
N LEU A 223 -29.58 1.15 5.07
CA LEU A 223 -30.19 0.30 6.11
C LEU A 223 -29.19 -0.69 6.74
N SER A 224 -28.19 -1.16 5.99
CA SER A 224 -27.19 -2.13 6.49
C SER A 224 -26.07 -1.43 7.27
N LEU A 225 -25.61 -0.26 6.80
CA LEU A 225 -24.59 0.54 7.50
C LEU A 225 -25.11 1.09 8.84
N GLN A 226 -26.42 1.35 8.94
CA GLN A 226 -27.06 1.73 10.21
C GLN A 226 -27.11 0.60 11.24
N ALA A 227 -26.94 -0.67 10.85
CA ALA A 227 -26.91 -1.78 11.80
C ALA A 227 -25.55 -1.97 12.47
N LEU A 228 -24.48 -1.42 11.87
CA LEU A 228 -23.12 -1.52 12.39
C LEU A 228 -22.90 -0.66 13.63
N THR A 229 -22.01 -1.13 14.49
CA THR A 229 -21.53 -0.41 15.68
C THR A 229 -20.53 0.70 15.30
N PRO A 230 -20.31 1.73 16.15
CA PRO A 230 -19.32 2.77 15.89
C PRO A 230 -17.90 2.22 15.65
N GLU A 231 -17.50 1.17 16.37
CA GLU A 231 -16.19 0.51 16.23
C GLU A 231 -16.03 -0.20 14.89
N GLU A 232 -17.08 -0.88 14.42
CA GLU A 232 -17.08 -1.55 13.11
C GLU A 232 -17.03 -0.53 11.97
N LEU A 233 -17.78 0.56 12.09
CA LEU A 233 -17.76 1.67 11.14
C LEU A 233 -16.38 2.34 11.09
N LEU A 234 -15.70 2.46 12.24
CA LEU A 234 -14.34 2.96 12.32
C LEU A 234 -13.32 2.02 11.66
N SER A 235 -13.40 0.72 11.96
CA SER A 235 -12.55 -0.29 11.32
C SER A 235 -12.70 -0.25 9.80
N LEU A 236 -13.95 -0.11 9.33
CA LEU A 236 -14.24 0.03 7.91
C LEU A 236 -13.68 1.33 7.34
N SER A 237 -13.82 2.46 8.05
CA SER A 237 -13.32 3.75 7.59
C SER A 237 -11.79 3.77 7.47
N VAL A 238 -11.06 3.12 8.37
CA VAL A 238 -9.60 2.95 8.31
C VAL A 238 -9.20 2.10 7.10
N GLN A 239 -9.93 1.01 6.82
CA GLN A 239 -9.67 0.19 5.63
C GLN A 239 -9.89 0.97 4.34
N VAL A 240 -11.00 1.72 4.26
CA VAL A 240 -11.33 2.55 3.09
C VAL A 240 -10.31 3.68 2.92
N LEU A 241 -9.88 4.32 4.02
CA LEU A 241 -8.82 5.34 4.01
C LEU A 241 -7.48 4.77 3.52
N SER A 242 -7.12 3.55 3.93
CA SER A 242 -5.90 2.86 3.47
C SER A 242 -5.92 2.55 1.96
N LYS A 243 -7.12 2.44 1.37
CA LYS A 243 -7.32 2.28 -0.08
C LYS A 243 -7.26 3.61 -0.84
N GLY A 244 -7.14 4.74 -0.13
CA GLY A 244 -7.08 6.10 -0.68
C GLY A 244 -8.43 6.76 -0.90
N ASP A 245 -9.54 6.10 -0.56
CA ASP A 245 -10.88 6.67 -0.69
C ASP A 245 -11.25 7.50 0.55
N LYS A 246 -10.81 8.75 0.54
CA LYS A 246 -11.02 9.68 1.65
C LYS A 246 -12.49 10.06 1.83
N GLU A 247 -13.27 10.09 0.75
CA GLU A 247 -14.66 10.56 0.78
C GLU A 247 -15.55 9.56 1.52
N THR A 248 -15.47 8.29 1.10
CA THR A 248 -16.23 7.21 1.73
C THR A 248 -15.79 7.01 3.19
N SER A 249 -14.49 7.15 3.49
CA SER A 249 -14.00 7.09 4.87
C SER A 249 -14.64 8.17 5.76
N ILE A 250 -14.71 9.43 5.29
CA ILE A 250 -15.37 10.52 6.04
C ILE A 250 -16.86 10.24 6.25
N GLN A 251 -17.57 9.69 5.25
CA GLN A 251 -18.98 9.33 5.41
C GLN A 251 -19.20 8.27 6.49
N LEU A 252 -18.34 7.23 6.51
CA LEU A 252 -18.38 6.18 7.53
C LEU A 252 -18.05 6.73 8.92
N LEU A 253 -17.06 7.62 9.02
CA LEU A 253 -16.71 8.28 10.28
C LEU A 253 -17.85 9.19 10.77
N ARG A 254 -18.56 9.88 9.88
CA ARG A 254 -19.75 10.66 10.25
C ARG A 254 -20.83 9.76 10.83
N LEU A 255 -21.10 8.63 10.18
CA LEU A 255 -22.08 7.67 10.67
C LEU A 255 -21.69 7.07 12.03
N ALA A 256 -20.40 6.81 12.25
CA ALA A 256 -19.90 6.34 13.55
C ALA A 256 -20.12 7.40 14.65
N LEU A 257 -19.82 8.67 14.35
CA LEU A 257 -19.97 9.79 15.29
C LEU A 257 -21.43 10.22 15.49
N ASP A 258 -22.31 9.98 14.52
CA ASP A 258 -23.76 10.19 14.68
C ASP A 258 -24.35 9.18 15.68
N LYS A 259 -23.77 7.98 15.74
CA LYS A 259 -24.16 6.92 16.69
C LYS A 259 -23.56 7.13 18.07
N ASP A 260 -22.29 7.49 18.12
CA ASP A 260 -21.59 7.83 19.35
C ASP A 260 -20.76 9.11 19.16
N PRO A 261 -21.35 10.28 19.49
CA PRO A 261 -20.64 11.56 19.44
C PRO A 261 -19.45 11.63 20.42
N GLY A 262 -19.41 10.71 21.40
CA GLY A 262 -18.36 10.58 22.39
C GLY A 262 -17.14 9.81 21.91
N TYR A 263 -17.20 9.15 20.76
CA TYR A 263 -16.19 8.19 20.35
C TYR A 263 -14.86 8.85 19.98
N VAL A 264 -13.97 8.97 20.95
CA VAL A 264 -12.70 9.73 20.86
C VAL A 264 -11.85 9.27 19.67
N ARG A 265 -11.69 7.97 19.48
CA ARG A 265 -10.92 7.41 18.36
C ARG A 265 -11.51 7.80 17.00
N GLY A 266 -12.84 7.86 16.90
CA GLY A 266 -13.56 8.38 15.74
C GLY A 266 -13.32 9.87 15.51
N LEU A 267 -13.30 10.67 16.56
CA LEU A 267 -13.02 12.11 16.48
C LEU A 267 -11.61 12.39 15.98
N VAL A 268 -10.60 11.68 16.49
CA VAL A 268 -9.20 11.81 16.05
C VAL A 268 -9.05 11.43 14.58
N LEU A 269 -9.60 10.28 14.17
CA LEU A 269 -9.53 9.82 12.78
C LEU A 269 -10.31 10.72 11.81
N MET A 270 -11.45 11.26 12.24
CA MET A 270 -12.20 12.27 11.48
C MET A 270 -11.35 13.53 11.24
N GLY A 271 -10.72 14.05 12.30
CA GLY A 271 -9.82 15.19 12.21
C GLY A 271 -8.66 14.96 11.22
N GLN A 272 -8.03 13.79 11.30
CA GLN A 272 -6.95 13.40 10.39
C GLN A 272 -7.43 13.28 8.93
N ALA A 273 -8.58 12.65 8.69
CA ALA A 273 -9.14 12.49 7.35
C ALA A 273 -9.51 13.85 6.71
N LEU A 274 -10.08 14.77 7.50
CA LEU A 274 -10.42 16.12 7.05
C LEU A 274 -9.17 16.97 6.74
N LEU A 275 -8.10 16.83 7.54
CA LEU A 275 -6.81 17.46 7.25
C LEU A 275 -6.25 17.02 5.90
N GLN A 276 -6.34 15.73 5.58
CA GLN A 276 -5.93 15.21 4.27
C GLN A 276 -6.78 15.71 3.09
N LYS A 277 -7.96 16.28 3.36
CA LYS A 277 -8.82 16.99 2.39
C LYS A 277 -8.67 18.51 2.47
N THR A 278 -7.73 19.04 3.24
CA THR A 278 -7.51 20.47 3.46
C THR A 278 -8.71 21.19 4.10
N GLN A 279 -9.62 20.46 4.75
CA GLN A 279 -10.77 21.02 5.46
C GLN A 279 -10.39 21.38 6.90
N LEU A 280 -9.48 22.34 7.04
CA LEU A 280 -8.78 22.64 8.30
C LEU A 280 -9.72 23.10 9.44
N SER A 281 -10.74 23.90 9.12
CA SER A 281 -11.68 24.45 10.10
C SER A 281 -12.64 23.40 10.66
N GLU A 282 -13.01 22.39 9.87
CA GLU A 282 -13.82 21.26 10.32
C GLU A 282 -12.96 20.27 11.10
N ALA A 283 -11.73 20.00 10.62
CA ALA A 283 -10.79 19.12 11.30
C ALA A 283 -10.46 19.58 12.72
N THR A 284 -10.16 20.87 12.90
CA THR A 284 -9.86 21.44 14.23
C THR A 284 -11.01 21.27 15.21
N LYS A 285 -12.28 21.42 14.79
CA LYS A 285 -13.44 21.19 15.68
C LYS A 285 -13.48 19.78 16.24
N TYR A 286 -13.27 18.77 15.39
CA TYR A 286 -13.28 17.38 15.82
C TYR A 286 -12.08 17.04 16.72
N LEU A 287 -10.89 17.58 16.40
CA LEU A 287 -9.67 17.37 17.18
C LEU A 287 -9.75 18.04 18.55
N GLU A 288 -10.26 19.28 18.63
CA GLU A 288 -10.49 19.98 19.89
C GLU A 288 -11.50 19.25 20.79
N LEU A 289 -12.56 18.71 20.18
CA LEU A 289 -13.53 17.89 20.90
C LEU A 289 -12.92 16.58 21.42
N ALA A 290 -12.03 15.95 20.65
CA ALA A 290 -11.29 14.78 21.12
C ALA A 290 -10.38 15.12 22.30
N ILE A 291 -9.63 16.22 22.20
CA ILE A 291 -8.72 16.70 23.25
C ILE A 291 -9.50 17.05 24.51
N SER A 292 -10.62 17.76 24.42
CA SER A 292 -11.41 18.11 25.61
C SER A 292 -11.88 16.87 26.35
N LYS A 293 -12.37 15.86 25.62
CA LYS A 293 -12.82 14.58 26.20
C LYS A 293 -11.70 13.84 26.91
N LEU A 294 -10.53 13.75 26.30
CA LEU A 294 -9.35 13.09 26.87
C LEU A 294 -8.73 13.84 28.06
N LEU A 295 -9.03 15.13 28.22
CA LEU A 295 -8.62 15.90 29.38
C LEU A 295 -9.64 15.86 30.52
N ASP A 296 -10.93 15.77 30.18
CA ASP A 296 -12.04 15.69 31.14
C ASP A 296 -12.16 14.29 31.76
N GLU A 297 -12.04 13.25 30.94
CA GLU A 297 -11.84 11.87 31.39
C GLU A 297 -10.34 11.75 31.70
N VAL A 298 -9.95 11.80 32.98
CA VAL A 298 -8.54 11.72 33.41
C VAL A 298 -7.87 10.55 32.68
N ALA A 299 -7.08 10.85 31.64
CA ALA A 299 -6.43 9.87 30.78
C ALA A 299 -5.77 8.80 31.65
N SER A 300 -6.39 7.63 31.73
CA SER A 300 -6.09 6.66 32.78
C SER A 300 -5.32 5.47 32.22
N ASP A 301 -5.36 5.26 30.91
CA ASP A 301 -4.66 4.19 30.23
C ASP A 301 -3.68 4.71 29.16
N ALA A 302 -2.87 3.80 28.62
CA ALA A 302 -1.87 4.12 27.62
C ALA A 302 -2.48 4.53 26.26
N GLU A 303 -3.71 4.10 25.96
CA GLU A 303 -4.41 4.42 24.71
C GLU A 303 -4.90 5.87 24.75
N ASP A 304 -5.42 6.35 25.88
CA ASP A 304 -5.83 7.74 26.07
C ASP A 304 -4.67 8.72 25.87
N VAL A 305 -3.49 8.37 26.41
CA VAL A 305 -2.27 9.18 26.24
C VAL A 305 -1.82 9.21 24.78
N GLU A 306 -1.90 8.08 24.06
CA GLU A 306 -1.62 8.01 22.63
C GLU A 306 -2.62 8.86 21.82
N LEU A 307 -3.90 8.74 22.11
CA LEU A 307 -4.95 9.50 21.43
C LEU A 307 -4.81 11.00 21.70
N LEU A 308 -4.43 11.40 22.92
CA LEU A 308 -4.21 12.80 23.28
C LEU A 308 -2.99 13.37 22.55
N MET A 309 -1.92 12.58 22.43
CA MET A 309 -0.74 12.92 21.66
C MET A 309 -1.10 13.15 20.19
N LEU A 310 -1.77 12.17 19.55
CA LEU A 310 -2.16 12.25 18.15
C LEU A 310 -3.14 13.40 17.89
N ALA A 311 -4.17 13.55 18.73
CA ALA A 311 -5.14 14.64 18.60
C ALA A 311 -4.45 16.01 18.70
N SER A 312 -3.53 16.17 19.64
CA SER A 312 -2.76 17.41 19.82
C SER A 312 -1.79 17.68 18.68
N GLN A 313 -1.11 16.66 18.16
CA GLN A 313 -0.23 16.79 16.99
C GLN A 313 -1.03 17.27 15.77
N TRP A 314 -2.16 16.62 15.46
CA TRP A 314 -2.99 16.97 14.32
C TRP A 314 -3.66 18.34 14.49
N ALA A 315 -4.12 18.69 15.70
CA ALA A 315 -4.68 20.01 15.99
C ALA A 315 -3.63 21.11 15.80
N GLY A 316 -2.42 20.86 16.31
CA GLY A 316 -1.26 21.72 16.12
C GLY A 316 -0.97 21.97 14.65
N ALA A 317 -0.82 20.90 13.87
CA ALA A 317 -0.61 20.98 12.42
C ALA A 317 -1.75 21.74 11.71
N ALA A 318 -3.00 21.49 12.08
CA ALA A 318 -4.16 22.13 11.48
C ALA A 318 -4.21 23.64 11.74
N TYR A 319 -3.89 24.10 12.96
CA TYR A 319 -3.84 25.52 13.30
C TYR A 319 -2.65 26.23 12.64
N VAL A 320 -1.47 25.60 12.60
CA VAL A 320 -0.31 26.13 11.87
C VAL A 320 -0.63 26.32 10.39
N GLN A 321 -1.30 25.34 9.75
CA GLN A 321 -1.73 25.45 8.35
C GLN A 321 -2.78 26.54 8.11
N GLN A 322 -3.60 26.87 9.13
CA GLN A 322 -4.54 28.00 9.08
C GLN A 322 -3.87 29.36 9.31
N GLY A 323 -2.58 29.39 9.65
CA GLY A 323 -1.87 30.60 10.05
C GLY A 323 -2.12 31.04 11.50
N ASN A 324 -2.86 30.25 12.29
CA ASN A 324 -3.03 30.50 13.73
C ASN A 324 -1.87 29.85 14.50
N MET A 325 -0.71 30.49 14.44
CA MET A 325 0.52 29.94 15.00
C MET A 325 0.47 29.77 16.52
N LYS A 326 -0.18 30.69 17.24
CA LYS A 326 -0.31 30.64 18.71
C LYS A 326 -1.04 29.40 19.20
N SER A 327 -2.22 29.11 18.63
CA SER A 327 -2.95 27.88 18.96
C SER A 327 -2.15 26.65 18.52
N GLY A 328 -1.56 26.69 17.31
CA GLY A 328 -0.74 25.61 16.79
C GLY A 328 0.40 25.20 17.73
N ILE A 329 1.17 26.18 18.19
CA ILE A 329 2.27 25.99 19.16
C ILE A 329 1.73 25.43 20.47
N ALA A 330 0.65 25.99 21.03
CA ALA A 330 0.09 25.50 22.30
C ALA A 330 -0.30 24.01 22.25
N HIS A 331 -0.85 23.53 21.14
CA HIS A 331 -1.16 22.10 20.98
C HIS A 331 0.11 21.24 20.83
N LEU A 332 1.11 21.72 20.09
CA LEU A 332 2.36 20.99 19.89
C LEU A 332 3.22 20.96 21.18
N GLU A 333 3.21 22.03 21.97
CA GLU A 333 3.81 22.08 23.31
C GLU A 333 3.16 21.07 24.25
N ARG A 334 1.85 20.84 24.14
CA ARG A 334 1.20 19.77 24.91
C ARG A 334 1.85 18.42 24.61
N VAL A 335 2.14 18.12 23.34
CA VAL A 335 2.83 16.89 22.95
C VAL A 335 4.25 16.85 23.53
N ALA A 336 5.01 17.94 23.44
CA ALA A 336 6.37 18.02 23.96
C ALA A 336 6.47 17.85 25.50
N ASN A 337 5.37 18.14 26.21
CA ASN A 337 5.26 17.93 27.66
C ASN A 337 4.82 16.50 28.05
N LEU A 338 4.45 15.66 27.09
CA LEU A 338 4.17 14.24 27.34
C LEU A 338 5.48 13.46 27.52
N LYS A 339 5.41 12.35 28.26
CA LYS A 339 6.54 11.43 28.37
C LYS A 339 6.78 10.78 27.01
N GLU A 340 8.04 10.75 26.58
CA GLU A 340 8.45 10.09 25.34
C GLU A 340 7.94 8.63 25.29
N PRO A 341 7.23 8.24 24.22
CA PRO A 341 6.74 6.88 24.07
C PRO A 341 7.87 5.86 23.91
N GLY A 342 7.73 4.70 24.56
CA GLY A 342 8.66 3.57 24.40
C GLY A 342 8.40 2.72 23.15
N ASP A 343 7.16 2.73 22.64
CA ASP A 343 6.79 2.02 21.43
C ASP A 343 7.38 2.72 20.18
N PRO A 344 8.05 1.99 19.26
CA PRO A 344 8.70 2.59 18.09
C PRO A 344 7.77 3.45 17.22
N LYS A 345 6.52 3.02 17.03
CA LYS A 345 5.56 3.71 16.15
C LYS A 345 5.07 5.02 16.79
N ASN A 346 4.73 4.98 18.07
CA ASN A 346 4.31 6.18 18.80
C ASN A 346 5.46 7.16 18.99
N LYS A 347 6.69 6.64 19.11
CA LYS A 347 7.91 7.44 19.16
C LYS A 347 8.14 8.22 17.85
N GLU A 348 7.87 7.62 16.69
CA GLU A 348 7.96 8.33 15.40
C GLU A 348 7.00 9.54 15.36
N HIS A 349 5.72 9.34 15.72
CA HIS A 349 4.73 10.42 15.79
C HIS A 349 5.11 11.52 16.80
N TYR A 350 5.67 11.14 17.95
CA TYR A 350 6.18 12.08 18.94
C TYR A 350 7.32 12.96 18.37
N ILE A 351 8.30 12.36 17.70
CA ILE A 351 9.41 13.09 17.07
C ILE A 351 8.92 13.99 15.92
N GLU A 352 7.95 13.53 15.12
CA GLU A 352 7.30 14.35 14.09
C GLU A 352 6.61 15.58 14.70
N ALA A 353 5.92 15.43 15.83
CA ALA A 353 5.30 16.54 16.53
C ALA A 353 6.33 17.56 17.05
N LEU A 354 7.48 17.09 17.58
CA LEU A 354 8.57 17.97 17.99
C LEU A 354 9.19 18.73 16.82
N LEU A 355 9.32 18.10 15.65
CA LEU A 355 9.78 18.75 14.43
C LEU A 355 8.80 19.84 13.96
N LEU A 356 7.49 19.56 14.04
CA LEU A 356 6.47 20.58 13.74
C LEU A 356 6.53 21.74 14.73
N LEU A 357 6.75 21.46 16.01
CA LEU A 357 6.87 22.47 17.06
C LEU A 357 8.09 23.37 16.82
N SER A 358 9.26 22.80 16.55
CA SER A 358 10.47 23.58 16.30
C SER A 358 10.31 24.47 15.06
N SER A 359 9.69 23.96 13.99
CA SER A 359 9.39 24.76 12.81
C SER A 359 8.41 25.91 13.09
N ALA A 360 7.38 25.67 13.91
CA ALA A 360 6.42 26.69 14.30
C ALA A 360 7.07 27.79 15.17
N LEU A 361 7.90 27.41 16.15
CA LEU A 361 8.64 28.33 17.01
C LEU A 361 9.65 29.18 16.23
N TYR A 362 10.39 28.57 15.31
CA TYR A 362 11.32 29.28 14.44
C TYR A 362 10.60 30.34 13.59
N LYS A 363 9.42 30.01 13.04
CA LYS A 363 8.60 30.98 12.27
C LYS A 363 8.10 32.17 13.11
N GLU A 364 7.88 31.99 14.40
CA GLU A 364 7.54 33.09 15.34
C GLU A 364 8.79 33.87 15.82
N GLY A 365 9.98 33.54 15.33
CA GLY A 365 11.23 34.17 15.74
C GLY A 365 11.78 33.66 17.08
N GLN A 366 11.29 32.52 17.57
CA GLN A 366 11.77 31.88 18.79
C GLN A 366 12.88 30.85 18.48
N SER A 367 13.90 31.28 17.74
CA SER A 367 14.96 30.41 17.21
C SER A 367 15.77 29.68 18.29
N HIS A 368 15.86 30.23 19.51
CA HIS A 368 16.51 29.55 20.65
C HIS A 368 15.75 28.31 21.13
N GLU A 369 14.44 28.44 21.37
CA GLU A 369 13.61 27.30 21.80
C GLU A 369 13.45 26.27 20.67
N ALA A 370 13.35 26.74 19.42
CA ALA A 370 13.35 25.86 18.25
C ALA A 370 14.62 24.99 18.18
N ALA A 371 15.81 25.58 18.38
CA ALA A 371 17.08 24.86 18.39
C ALA A 371 17.15 23.81 19.52
N LYS A 372 16.66 24.16 20.72
CA LYS A 372 16.63 23.24 21.87
C LYS A 372 15.81 21.99 21.57
N ILE A 373 14.65 22.15 20.93
CA ILE A 373 13.79 21.03 20.53
C ILE A 373 14.43 20.24 19.39
N LEU A 374 15.04 20.93 18.41
CA LEU A 374 15.72 20.28 17.29
C LEU A 374 16.90 19.40 17.73
N ARG A 375 17.62 19.73 18.80
CA ARG A 375 18.66 18.83 19.34
C ARG A 375 18.10 17.46 19.71
N VAL A 376 16.94 17.42 20.37
CA VAL A 376 16.24 16.16 20.68
C VAL A 376 15.85 15.41 19.40
N VAL A 377 15.37 16.12 18.38
CA VAL A 377 15.00 15.53 17.08
C VAL A 377 16.22 14.97 16.35
N VAL A 378 17.36 15.66 16.40
CA VAL A 378 18.63 15.27 15.75
C VAL A 378 19.26 14.07 16.42
N ASP A 379 19.19 13.98 17.75
CA ASP A 379 19.67 12.81 18.51
C ASP A 379 18.95 11.52 18.08
N HIS A 380 17.68 11.65 17.67
CA HIS A 380 16.87 10.55 17.13
C HIS A 380 17.09 10.31 15.64
N ASN A 381 17.15 11.39 14.86
CA ASN A 381 17.36 11.33 13.42
C ASN A 381 18.35 12.42 12.97
N PRO A 382 19.63 12.05 12.77
CA PRO A 382 20.68 12.99 12.37
C PRO A 382 20.44 13.72 11.05
N ALA A 383 19.48 13.28 10.22
CA ALA A 383 19.14 13.92 8.96
C ALA A 383 18.64 15.37 9.14
N TYR A 384 18.12 15.72 10.33
CA TYR A 384 17.62 17.07 10.63
C TYR A 384 18.71 18.04 11.11
N LYS A 385 19.98 17.61 11.18
CA LYS A 385 21.10 18.45 11.63
C LYS A 385 21.22 19.78 10.86
N PRO A 386 21.01 19.86 9.53
CA PRO A 386 21.06 21.14 8.83
C PRO A 386 20.02 22.16 9.32
N LEU A 387 18.86 21.71 9.81
CA LEU A 387 17.84 22.60 10.37
C LEU A 387 18.26 23.15 11.74
N LEU A 388 18.98 22.35 12.52
CA LEU A 388 19.55 22.79 13.79
C LEU A 388 20.64 23.85 13.57
N GLU A 389 21.56 23.59 12.66
CA GLU A 389 22.64 24.53 12.30
C GLU A 389 22.05 25.88 11.85
N GLN A 390 21.02 25.87 11.00
CA GLN A 390 20.32 27.10 10.59
C GLN A 390 19.72 27.88 11.77
N CYS A 391 19.13 27.20 12.75
CA CYS A 391 18.58 27.87 13.93
C CYS A 391 19.68 28.45 14.83
N GLU A 392 20.82 27.79 14.93
CA GLU A 392 21.96 28.22 15.75
C GLU A 392 22.69 29.41 15.12
N ASP A 393 22.89 29.41 13.81
CA ASP A 393 23.53 30.52 13.06
C ASP A 393 22.74 31.83 13.21
N GLU A 394 21.41 31.79 13.15
CA GLU A 394 20.57 32.98 13.38
C GLU A 394 20.65 33.48 14.83
N ASN A 395 20.75 32.57 15.80
CA ASN A 395 20.89 32.95 17.20
C ASN A 395 22.23 33.66 17.45
N GLU A 396 23.32 33.18 16.84
CA GLU A 396 24.63 33.84 16.93
C GLU A 396 24.58 35.26 16.37
N LEU A 397 24.03 35.44 15.16
CA LEU A 397 23.85 36.76 14.53
C LEU A 397 23.02 37.73 15.41
N VAL A 398 21.92 37.27 16.00
CA VAL A 398 21.10 38.10 16.90
C VAL A 398 21.86 38.46 18.17
N SER A 399 22.62 37.51 18.73
CA SER A 399 23.40 37.74 19.95
C SER A 399 24.52 38.77 19.75
N ASP A 400 25.22 38.71 18.61
CA ASP A 400 26.30 39.63 18.23
C ASP A 400 25.78 41.07 17.99
N LEU A 401 24.58 41.21 17.42
CA LEU A 401 23.94 42.50 17.25
C LEU A 401 23.51 43.13 18.59
N VAL A 402 23.09 42.32 19.55
CA VAL A 402 22.69 42.79 20.89
C VAL A 402 23.90 43.16 21.74
N SER A 403 25.00 42.41 21.66
CA SER A 403 26.26 42.74 22.35
C SER A 403 26.86 44.04 21.83
N SER A 404 26.96 44.19 20.49
CA SER A 404 27.47 45.41 19.85
C SER A 404 26.65 46.66 20.21
N ARG A 405 25.33 46.55 20.40
CA ARG A 405 24.50 47.67 20.87
C ARG A 405 24.71 48.03 22.33
N LYS A 406 25.07 47.08 23.19
CA LYS A 406 25.34 47.34 24.62
C LYS A 406 26.71 47.98 24.85
N ASP A 407 27.67 47.75 23.96
CA ASP A 407 29.00 48.37 24.04
C ASP A 407 29.03 49.82 23.51
N HIS A 408 27.91 50.32 22.97
CA HIS A 408 27.76 51.67 22.42
C HIS A 408 26.85 52.61 23.25
N PHE A 409 26.43 52.19 24.45
CA PHE A 409 25.82 53.04 25.49
C PHE A 409 26.69 53.00 26.75
#